data_AF-A0A7Y9ZA81-F1
#
_entry.id   AF-A0A7Y9ZA81-F1
#
_cell.length_a   1.000
_cell.length_b   1.000
_cell.length_c   1.000
_cell.angle_alpha   90.00
_cell.angle_beta   90.00
_cell.angle_gamma   90.00
#
_symmetry.space_group_name_H-M   'P 1'
#
loop_
_entity.id
_entity.type
_entity.pdbx_description
1 polymer ?
#
loop_
_entity_poly.entity_id
_entity_poly.type
_entity_poly.pdbx_seq_one_letter_code
_entity_poly.pdbx_strand_id
1 'polypeptide(L)'
;MIALDAIDIGAQIRSGRQANAWSQQDLADKMGVSRQWVVSAEKGSPTAQIRLVIEALRCVGYVCDMVPEASDTLLDQVTGGA
;
A
#
# COMPACT_ATOMS: atom_id res chain seq x y z
N MET A 1 -7.26 -6.25 5.02
CA MET A 1 -5.84 -6.65 5.01
C MET A 1 -5.06 -5.57 5.73
N ILE A 2 -4.09 -5.94 6.57
CA ILE A 2 -3.08 -5.02 7.10
C ILE A 2 -1.83 -5.18 6.22
N ALA A 3 -1.32 -4.09 5.66
CA ALA A 3 -0.06 -4.10 4.92
C ALA A 3 1.08 -3.83 5.90
N LEU A 4 2.07 -4.72 5.96
CA LEU A 4 3.20 -4.62 6.88
C LEU A 4 4.43 -4.00 6.21
N ASP A 5 4.51 -4.11 4.88
CA ASP A 5 5.61 -3.54 4.09
C ASP A 5 5.15 -2.95 2.75
N ALA A 6 6.11 -2.44 1.97
CA ALA A 6 5.84 -1.84 0.66
C ALA A 6 5.37 -2.88 -0.39
N ILE A 7 5.73 -4.16 -0.24
CA ILE A 7 5.33 -5.23 -1.17
C ILE A 7 3.85 -5.51 -1.01
N ASP A 8 3.35 -5.57 0.23
CA ASP A 8 1.92 -5.72 0.53
C ASP A 8 1.09 -4.60 -0.11
N ILE A 9 1.58 -3.35 0.00
CA ILE A 9 0.93 -2.18 -0.61
C ILE A 9 0.93 -2.31 -2.15
N GLY A 10 2.07 -2.66 -2.74
CA GLY A 10 2.19 -2.87 -4.19
C GLY A 10 1.27 -3.97 -4.70
N ALA A 11 1.10 -5.05 -3.93
CA ALA A 11 0.17 -6.13 -4.23
C ALA A 11 -1.28 -5.64 -4.25
N GLN A 12 -1.70 -4.75 -3.35
CA GLN A 12 -3.05 -4.18 -3.38
C GLN A 12 -3.30 -3.29 -4.60
N ILE A 13 -2.32 -2.49 -5.02
CA ILE A 13 -2.42 -1.72 -6.26
C ILE A 13 -2.62 -2.68 -7.45
N ARG A 14 -1.82 -3.75 -7.52
CA ARG A 14 -1.92 -4.78 -8.56
C ARG A 14 -3.28 -5.47 -8.57
N SER A 15 -3.75 -5.92 -7.41
CA SER A 15 -5.04 -6.59 -7.26
C SER A 15 -6.21 -5.69 -7.66
N GLY A 16 -6.22 -4.45 -7.18
CA GLY A 16 -7.26 -3.49 -7.57
C GLY A 16 -7.23 -3.18 -9.06
N ARG A 17 -6.04 -3.02 -9.66
CA ARG A 17 -5.91 -2.84 -11.11
C ARG A 17 -6.47 -4.04 -11.88
N GLN A 18 -6.13 -5.27 -11.47
CA GLN A 18 -6.63 -6.49 -12.11
C GLN A 18 -8.15 -6.66 -11.94
N ALA A 19 -8.69 -6.31 -10.78
CA ALA A 19 -10.14 -6.34 -10.52
C ALA A 19 -10.91 -5.38 -11.44
N ASN A 20 -10.29 -4.27 -11.84
CA ASN A 20 -10.82 -3.35 -12.84
C ASN A 20 -10.53 -3.77 -14.31
N ALA A 21 -9.92 -4.93 -14.53
CA ALA A 21 -9.45 -5.40 -15.83
C ALA A 21 -8.48 -4.44 -16.55
N TRP A 22 -7.74 -3.64 -15.79
CA TRP A 22 -6.77 -2.67 -16.33
C TRP A 22 -5.41 -3.33 -16.54
N SER A 23 -4.74 -2.98 -17.63
CA SER A 23 -3.31 -3.19 -17.81
C SER A 23 -2.51 -2.17 -16.98
N GLN A 24 -1.21 -2.42 -16.79
CA GLN A 24 -0.33 -1.45 -16.13
C GLN A 24 -0.26 -0.12 -16.89
N GLN A 25 -0.48 -0.14 -18.20
CA GLN A 25 -0.55 1.09 -19.00
C GLN A 25 -1.82 1.87 -18.68
N ASP A 26 -2.98 1.20 -18.55
CA ASP A 26 -4.24 1.87 -18.23
C ASP A 26 -4.20 2.59 -16.88
N LEU A 27 -3.58 1.98 -15.87
CA LEU A 27 -3.36 2.64 -14.58
C LEU A 27 -2.38 3.81 -14.71
N ALA A 28 -1.32 3.65 -15.49
CA ALA A 28 -0.35 4.71 -15.72
C ALA A 28 -0.99 5.94 -16.38
N ASP A 29 -1.84 5.71 -17.39
CA ASP A 29 -2.55 6.76 -18.11
C ASP A 29 -3.56 7.49 -17.20
N LYS A 30 -4.29 6.74 -16.36
CA LYS A 30 -5.20 7.33 -15.35
C LYS A 30 -4.48 8.17 -14.31
N MET A 31 -3.24 7.80 -13.98
CA MET A 31 -2.41 8.46 -12.98
C MET A 31 -1.51 9.56 -13.56
N GLY A 32 -1.38 9.67 -14.88
CA GLY A 32 -0.43 10.60 -15.51
C GLY A 32 1.04 10.28 -15.20
N VAL A 33 1.37 8.99 -15.02
CA VAL A 33 2.72 8.51 -14.68
C VAL A 33 3.24 7.56 -15.75
N SER A 34 4.51 7.16 -15.69
CA SER A 34 5.04 6.17 -16.61
C SER A 34 4.56 4.75 -16.25
N ARG A 35 4.39 3.88 -17.25
CA ARG A 35 4.14 2.45 -17.01
C ARG A 35 5.22 1.80 -16.16
N GLN A 36 6.48 2.22 -16.33
CA GLN A 36 7.59 1.71 -15.54
C GLN A 36 7.44 2.08 -14.06
N TRP A 37 6.90 3.26 -13.75
CA TRP A 37 6.56 3.63 -12.38
C TRP A 37 5.53 2.65 -11.80
N VAL A 38 4.45 2.35 -12.54
CA VAL A 38 3.43 1.39 -12.08
C VAL A 38 4.02 -0.01 -11.84
N VAL A 39 4.85 -0.50 -12.77
CA VAL A 39 5.56 -1.79 -12.60
C VAL A 39 6.41 -1.81 -11.34
N SER A 40 7.11 -0.71 -11.05
CA SER A 40 7.98 -0.58 -9.88
C SER A 40 7.17 -0.48 -8.59
N ALA A 41 6.09 0.30 -8.59
CA ALA A 41 5.19 0.47 -7.46
C ALA A 41 4.50 -0.86 -7.09
N GLU A 42 4.01 -1.63 -8.06
CA GLU A 42 3.42 -2.96 -7.82
C GLU A 42 4.39 -3.98 -7.23
N LYS A 43 5.69 -3.74 -7.37
CA LYS A 43 6.76 -4.58 -6.78
C LYS A 43 7.21 -4.08 -5.39
N GLY A 44 6.57 -3.04 -4.86
CA GLY A 44 6.94 -2.46 -3.56
C GLY A 44 8.25 -1.70 -3.58
N SER A 45 8.54 -0.96 -4.67
CA SER A 45 9.78 -0.19 -4.77
C SER A 45 9.99 0.73 -3.56
N PRO A 46 11.17 0.70 -2.89
CA PRO A 46 11.46 1.54 -1.74
C PRO A 46 11.56 3.04 -2.09
N THR A 47 11.70 3.35 -3.38
CA THR A 47 11.77 4.73 -3.90
C THR A 47 10.46 5.22 -4.50
N ALA A 48 9.38 4.43 -4.41
CA ALA A 48 8.06 4.88 -4.85
C ALA A 48 7.61 6.07 -3.99
N GLN A 49 7.28 7.19 -4.64
CA GLN A 49 6.83 8.38 -3.93
C GLN A 49 5.51 8.09 -3.22
N ILE A 50 5.48 8.27 -1.90
CA ILE A 50 4.32 7.96 -1.05
C ILE A 50 3.02 8.62 -1.54
N ARG A 51 3.10 9.87 -2.04
CA ARG A 51 1.98 10.59 -2.64
C ARG A 51 1.34 9.77 -3.77
N LEU A 52 2.15 9.31 -4.72
CA LEU A 52 1.68 8.57 -5.89
C LEU A 52 1.16 7.18 -5.51
N VAL A 53 1.74 6.56 -4.48
CA VAL A 53 1.26 5.28 -3.94
C VAL A 53 -0.15 5.43 -3.35
N ILE A 54 -0.38 6.46 -2.53
CA ILE A 54 -1.70 6.75 -1.95
C ILE A 54 -2.70 7.09 -3.07
N GLU A 55 -2.31 7.89 -4.05
CA GLU A 55 -3.17 8.20 -5.20
C GLU A 55 -3.50 6.96 -6.04
N ALA A 56 -2.53 6.06 -6.25
CA ALA A 56 -2.76 4.81 -6.96
C ALA A 56 -3.73 3.89 -6.21
N LEU A 57 -3.59 3.77 -4.87
CA LEU A 57 -4.56 3.05 -4.04
C LEU A 57 -5.97 3.64 -4.18
N ARG A 58 -6.11 4.96 -4.16
CA ARG A 58 -7.40 5.62 -4.40
C ARG A 58 -7.92 5.36 -5.81
N CYS A 59 -7.06 5.41 -6.82
CA CYS A 59 -7.42 5.16 -8.21
C CYS A 59 -7.98 3.75 -8.43
N VAL A 60 -7.42 2.76 -7.73
CA VAL A 60 -7.88 1.36 -7.82
C VAL A 60 -9.00 1.00 -6.82
N GLY A 61 -9.52 1.98 -6.07
CA GLY A 61 -10.71 1.83 -5.22
C GLY A 61 -10.44 1.58 -3.73
N TYR A 62 -9.23 1.84 -3.24
CA TYR A 62 -8.86 1.70 -1.83
C TYR A 62 -8.74 3.06 -1.13
N VAL A 63 -8.85 3.02 0.20
CA VAL A 63 -8.54 4.15 1.09
C VAL A 63 -7.49 3.69 2.10
N CYS A 64 -6.66 4.62 2.56
CA CYS A 64 -5.68 4.35 3.62
C CYS A 64 -6.24 4.84 4.95
N ASP A 65 -6.15 3.99 5.97
CA ASP A 65 -6.51 4.32 7.35
C ASP A 65 -5.32 4.02 8.28
N MET A 66 -5.13 4.85 9.29
CA MET A 66 -4.03 4.74 10.25
C MET A 66 -4.57 4.17 11.55
N VAL A 67 -4.29 2.90 11.80
CA VAL A 67 -4.71 2.19 13.01
C VAL A 67 -3.51 2.09 13.94
N PRO A 68 -3.62 2.48 15.23
CA PRO A 68 -2.57 2.26 16.21
C PRO A 68 -2.21 0.77 16.27
N GLU A 69 -0.92 0.44 16.22
CA GLU A 69 -0.47 -0.88 16.58
C GLU A 69 -0.77 -1.06 18.07
N ALA A 70 -1.67 -1.97 18.41
CA ALA A 70 -1.98 -2.25 19.80
C ALA A 70 -0.68 -2.75 20.46
N SER A 71 -0.01 -1.88 21.22
CA SER A 71 1.09 -2.30 22.07
C SER A 71 0.53 -3.36 22.99
N ASP A 72 1.22 -4.49 23.11
CA ASP A 72 0.86 -5.57 24.02
C ASP A 72 1.10 -5.09 25.46
N THR A 73 0.26 -4.16 25.92
CA THR A 73 0.28 -3.55 27.25
C THR A 73 0.09 -4.58 28.37
N LEU A 74 -0.18 -5.85 28.04
CA LEU A 74 -0.17 -6.96 28.98
C LEU A 74 1.25 -7.30 29.48
N LEU A 75 2.30 -7.16 28.67
CA LEU A 75 3.67 -7.47 29.09
C LEU A 75 4.28 -6.38 30.00
N ASP A 76 3.92 -5.11 29.78
CA ASP A 76 4.35 -4.00 30.63
C ASP A 76 3.66 -4.02 32.01
N GLN A 77 2.41 -4.51 32.07
CA GLN A 77 1.67 -4.63 33.34
C GLN A 77 2.07 -5.86 34.17
N VAL A 78 2.58 -6.92 33.54
CA VAL A 78 3.02 -8.14 34.25
C VAL A 78 4.47 -8.04 34.76
N THR A 79 5.31 -7.18 34.18
CA THR A 79 6.72 -7.03 34.57
C THR A 79 7.02 -5.83 35.47
N GLY A 80 6.06 -4.92 35.69
CA GLY A 80 6.21 -3.72 36.53
C GLY A 80 5.75 -3.87 37.98
N GLY A 81 6.17 -4.94 38.67
CA GLY A 81 5.82 -5.19 40.07
C GLY A 81 6.87 -5.96 40.84
N ALA A 82 8.02 -5.34 41.10
CA ALA A 82 8.91 -5.64 42.25
C ALA A 82 9.89 -4.47 42.46
#